data_AF-A0A6A6DAT4-F1
#
_entry.id   AF-A0A6A6DAT4-F1
#
_cell.length_a   1.000
_cell.length_b   1.000
_cell.length_c   1.000
_cell.angle_alpha   90.00
_cell.angle_beta   90.00
_cell.angle_gamma   90.00
#
_symmetry.space_group_name_H-M   'P 1'
#
loop_
_entity.id
_entity.type
_entity.pdbx_description
1 polymer ?
#
loop_
_entity_poly.entity_id
_entity_poly.type
_entity_poly.pdbx_seq_one_letter_code
_entity_poly.pdbx_strand_id
1 'polypeptide(L)'
;CYACLPGANGYARGEGAAIIVVERLADTLRDEDTIRAVIRNTGSNQDRRIPGITQPSQEAQIDPIEPIYKQPILIWSPPDSSKPTALAQAGNPVEANAISTAYWHYRSAKDPVYIGAAKADIEHMEGRSELAGIIKALLVLGKEPFLP
;
A
#
# COMPACT_ATOMS: atom_id res chain seq x y z
N CYS A 1 2.23 -14.08 9.68
CA CYS A 1 0.76 -14.02 9.80
C CYS A 1 0.09 -14.56 8.54
N TYR A 2 -1.00 -15.32 8.62
CA TYR A 2 -1.73 -15.81 7.43
C TYR A 2 -2.59 -14.69 6.80
N ALA A 3 -1.95 -13.68 6.21
CA ALA A 3 -2.64 -12.54 5.61
C ALA A 3 -3.44 -12.98 4.38
N CYS A 4 -4.76 -12.79 4.43
CA CYS A 4 -5.69 -13.15 3.35
C CYS A 4 -5.62 -14.64 2.91
N LEU A 5 -5.10 -15.53 3.75
CA LEU A 5 -4.97 -16.97 3.48
C LEU A 5 -5.99 -17.80 4.29
N PRO A 6 -6.38 -19.00 3.81
CA PRO A 6 -7.18 -19.94 4.60
C PRO A 6 -6.50 -20.26 5.94
N GLY A 7 -7.28 -20.38 7.01
CA GLY A 7 -6.78 -20.70 8.35
C GLY A 7 -6.28 -19.50 9.17
N ALA A 8 -6.45 -18.27 8.69
CA ALA A 8 -6.19 -17.07 9.47
C ALA A 8 -7.04 -17.04 10.75
N ASN A 9 -6.38 -17.02 11.92
CA ASN A 9 -7.02 -17.08 13.25
C ASN A 9 -6.48 -16.03 14.23
N GLY A 10 -5.74 -15.03 13.72
CA GLY A 10 -5.09 -14.00 14.52
C GLY A 10 -3.82 -13.48 13.85
N TYR A 11 -2.99 -12.79 14.62
CA TYR A 11 -1.68 -12.32 14.19
C TYR A 11 -0.63 -12.61 15.28
N ALA A 12 0.63 -12.79 14.85
CA ALA A 12 1.79 -12.80 15.72
C ALA A 12 2.37 -11.37 15.81
N ARG A 13 2.98 -11.02 16.94
CA ARG A 13 3.59 -9.69 17.13
C ARG A 13 5.05 -9.72 16.69
N GLY A 14 5.39 -8.83 15.77
CA GLY A 14 6.76 -8.58 15.36
C GLY A 14 7.35 -7.35 16.03
N GLU A 15 8.67 -7.23 15.94
CA GLU A 15 9.43 -6.06 16.37
C GLU A 15 10.28 -5.54 15.20
N GLY A 16 10.59 -4.24 15.20
CA GLY A 16 11.43 -3.65 14.17
C GLY A 16 11.52 -2.14 14.27
N ALA A 17 12.36 -1.54 13.44
CA ALA A 17 12.49 -0.10 13.28
C ALA A 17 12.60 0.25 11.81
N ALA A 18 11.96 1.35 11.40
CA ALA A 18 11.97 1.82 10.03
C ALA A 18 11.95 3.36 10.03
N ILE A 19 12.71 3.94 9.10
CA ILE A 19 12.76 5.38 8.87
C ILE A 19 12.62 5.61 7.38
N ILE A 20 11.75 6.55 7.00
CA ILE A 20 11.68 7.10 5.65
C ILE A 20 12.00 8.58 5.75
N VAL A 21 12.78 9.08 4.79
CA VAL A 21 13.07 10.51 4.65
C VAL A 21 12.18 11.04 3.53
N VAL A 22 11.43 12.10 3.83
CA VAL A 22 10.51 12.73 2.88
C VAL A 22 10.92 14.18 2.71
N GLU A 23 11.07 14.59 1.46
CA GLU A 23 11.38 15.94 1.07
C GLU A 23 10.39 16.41 0.00
N ARG A 24 10.27 17.73 -0.19
CA ARG A 24 9.56 18.26 -1.35
C ARG A 24 10.31 17.87 -2.61
N LEU A 25 9.59 17.32 -3.59
CA LEU A 25 10.15 16.89 -4.87
C LEU A 25 10.99 17.99 -5.55
N ALA A 26 10.59 19.25 -5.45
CA ALA A 26 11.33 20.37 -6.04
C ALA A 26 12.72 20.59 -5.41
N ASP A 27 12.86 20.34 -4.10
CA ASP A 27 14.15 20.45 -3.42
C ASP A 27 15.05 19.28 -3.80
N THR A 28 14.54 18.05 -3.77
CA THR A 28 15.29 16.84 -4.17
C THR A 28 15.76 16.91 -5.63
N LEU A 29 14.95 17.49 -6.53
CA LEU A 29 15.34 17.72 -7.92
C LEU A 29 16.39 18.82 -8.09
N ARG A 30 16.34 19.88 -7.26
CA ARG A 30 17.34 20.96 -7.26
C ARG A 30 18.68 20.46 -6.73
N ASP A 31 18.63 19.65 -5.68
CA ASP A 31 19.81 19.18 -4.94
C ASP A 31 20.38 17.88 -5.55
N GLU A 32 19.78 17.40 -6.65
CA GLU A 32 20.18 16.20 -7.42
C GLU A 32 20.24 14.91 -6.58
N ASP A 33 19.38 14.82 -5.56
CA ASP A 33 19.31 13.70 -4.65
C ASP A 33 18.64 12.47 -5.27
N THR A 34 18.93 11.29 -4.71
CA THR A 34 18.34 10.03 -5.19
C THR A 34 16.87 9.91 -4.78
N ILE A 35 15.97 10.04 -5.75
CA ILE A 35 14.53 9.82 -5.56
C ILE A 35 14.22 8.32 -5.61
N ARG A 36 13.77 7.73 -4.50
CA ARG A 36 13.31 6.34 -4.45
C ARG A 36 11.89 6.17 -4.98
N ALA A 37 11.00 7.10 -4.64
CA ALA A 37 9.64 7.18 -5.17
C ALA A 37 9.05 8.56 -4.88
N VAL A 38 7.90 8.85 -5.48
CA VAL A 38 7.15 10.10 -5.24
C VAL A 38 5.82 9.76 -4.57
N ILE A 39 5.58 10.35 -3.39
CA ILE A 39 4.26 10.29 -2.74
C ILE A 39 3.33 11.23 -3.49
N ARG A 40 2.29 10.66 -4.10
CA ARG A 40 1.36 11.41 -4.97
C ARG A 40 0.20 12.00 -4.19
N ASN A 41 -0.31 11.23 -3.24
CA ASN A 41 -1.41 11.61 -2.38
C ASN A 41 -1.38 10.72 -1.12
N THR A 42 -1.99 11.20 -0.05
CA THR A 42 -2.19 10.49 1.22
C THR A 42 -3.61 10.77 1.70
N GLY A 43 -4.32 9.75 2.17
CA GLY A 43 -5.66 9.88 2.74
C GLY A 43 -5.75 9.17 4.08
N SER A 44 -6.54 9.71 5.01
CA SER A 44 -6.88 9.06 6.27
C SER A 44 -8.32 9.37 6.63
N ASN A 45 -8.98 8.43 7.30
CA ASN A 45 -10.33 8.61 7.82
C ASN A 45 -10.54 7.67 9.04
N GLN A 46 -11.80 7.36 9.35
CA GLN A 46 -12.21 6.54 10.50
C GLN A 46 -13.35 5.61 10.09
N ASP A 47 -13.45 4.45 10.75
CA ASP A 47 -14.51 3.44 10.49
C ASP A 47 -15.92 3.91 10.87
N ARG A 48 -16.04 5.01 11.62
CA ARG A 48 -17.31 5.62 12.09
C ARG A 48 -18.12 4.63 12.96
N ARG A 49 -19.44 4.56 12.75
CA ARG A 49 -20.33 3.73 13.56
C ARG A 49 -20.34 2.29 13.03
N ILE A 50 -19.69 1.41 13.77
CA ILE A 50 -19.52 -0.02 13.47
C ILE A 50 -20.07 -0.89 14.62
N PRO A 51 -20.45 -2.16 14.39
CA PRO A 51 -21.07 -3.01 15.41
C PRO A 51 -20.17 -3.31 16.63
N GLY A 52 -18.85 -3.27 16.46
CA GLY A 52 -17.89 -3.34 17.56
C GLY A 52 -16.71 -2.40 17.27
N ILE A 53 -16.18 -1.73 18.30
CA ILE A 53 -15.17 -0.67 18.15
C ILE A 53 -13.87 -1.11 17.45
N THR A 54 -13.60 -2.41 17.40
CA THR A 54 -12.42 -3.00 16.74
C THR A 54 -12.74 -3.70 15.42
N GLN A 55 -13.98 -3.64 14.92
CA GLN A 55 -14.36 -4.30 13.68
C GLN A 55 -14.08 -3.37 12.47
N PRO A 56 -13.42 -3.86 11.41
CA PRO A 56 -13.14 -3.01 10.24
C PRO A 56 -14.41 -2.68 9.46
N SER A 57 -14.46 -1.49 8.83
CA SER A 57 -15.52 -1.11 7.90
C SER A 57 -15.02 -1.07 6.46
N GLN A 58 -15.57 -1.94 5.60
CA GLN A 58 -15.21 -1.95 4.18
C GLN A 58 -15.53 -0.62 3.48
N GLU A 59 -16.71 -0.05 3.76
CA GLU A 59 -17.14 1.23 3.18
C GLU A 59 -16.18 2.36 3.58
N ALA A 60 -15.82 2.42 4.86
CA ALA A 60 -14.86 3.42 5.33
C ALA A 60 -13.48 3.23 4.71
N GLN A 61 -13.06 2.00 4.38
CA GLN A 61 -11.77 1.78 3.70
C GLN A 61 -11.81 2.18 2.21
N ILE A 62 -12.97 2.14 1.55
CA ILE A 62 -13.12 2.57 0.15
C ILE A 62 -13.02 4.10 0.03
N ASP A 63 -13.64 4.84 0.96
CA ASP A 63 -13.71 6.31 1.00
C ASP A 63 -12.39 7.03 0.70
N PRO A 64 -11.24 6.69 1.34
CA PRO A 64 -9.97 7.35 1.08
C PRO A 64 -9.29 6.83 -0.19
N ILE A 65 -9.56 5.60 -0.63
CA ILE A 65 -8.89 4.98 -1.79
C ILE A 65 -9.43 5.56 -3.11
N GLU A 66 -10.75 5.67 -3.24
CA GLU A 66 -11.39 6.05 -4.51
C GLU A 66 -10.98 7.45 -5.01
N PRO A 67 -10.96 8.51 -4.17
CA PRO A 67 -10.55 9.85 -4.60
C PRO A 67 -9.08 9.93 -4.96
N ILE A 68 -8.21 9.19 -4.26
CA ILE A 68 -6.77 9.14 -4.56
C ILE A 68 -6.55 8.63 -5.98
N TYR A 69 -7.35 7.65 -6.42
CA TYR A 69 -7.25 7.09 -7.76
C TYR A 69 -7.84 7.99 -8.85
N LYS A 70 -8.90 8.76 -8.54
CA LYS A 70 -9.50 9.72 -9.48
C LYS A 70 -8.59 10.91 -9.81
N GLN A 71 -7.59 11.20 -8.97
CA GLN A 71 -6.71 12.33 -9.22
C GLN A 71 -5.76 12.05 -10.40
N PRO A 72 -5.59 13.01 -11.33
CA PRO A 72 -4.70 12.83 -12.47
C PRO A 72 -3.27 12.58 -11.99
N ILE A 73 -2.74 11.41 -12.34
CA ILE A 73 -1.35 11.05 -12.09
C ILE A 73 -0.49 11.84 -13.10
N LEU A 74 0.15 12.94 -12.67
CA LEU A 74 1.34 13.54 -13.32
C LEU A 74 2.48 12.51 -13.49
N ILE A 75 2.45 11.67 -14.52
CA ILE A 75 3.46 10.64 -14.71
C ILE A 75 4.78 11.31 -15.13
N TRP A 76 5.77 11.32 -14.23
CA TRP A 76 7.15 11.37 -14.67
C TRP A 76 7.54 9.93 -15.03
N SER A 77 7.59 9.65 -16.33
CA SER A 77 8.04 8.34 -16.84
C SER A 77 9.47 8.52 -17.35
N PRO A 78 10.48 7.87 -16.74
CA PRO A 78 11.74 7.67 -17.44
C PRO A 78 11.47 6.83 -18.71
N PRO A 79 12.24 7.06 -19.79
CA PRO A 79 11.95 6.58 -21.15
C PRO A 79 11.92 5.06 -21.34
N ASP A 80 12.21 4.27 -20.30
CA ASP A 80 12.34 2.80 -20.37
C ASP A 80 11.40 2.05 -19.40
N SER A 81 10.33 2.71 -18.94
CA SER A 81 9.42 2.12 -17.96
C SER A 81 8.39 1.18 -18.60
N SER A 82 8.63 -0.13 -18.46
CA SER A 82 7.55 -1.13 -18.41
C SER A 82 6.42 -0.59 -17.54
N LYS A 83 5.17 -0.73 -18.00
CA LYS A 83 3.98 -0.23 -17.31
C LYS A 83 4.06 -0.48 -15.79
N PRO A 84 3.97 0.54 -14.92
CA PRO A 84 4.18 0.37 -13.50
C PRO A 84 3.16 -0.62 -12.92
N THR A 85 3.66 -1.64 -12.24
CA THR A 85 2.85 -2.64 -11.54
C THR A 85 2.13 -1.96 -10.37
N ALA A 86 0.80 -2.08 -10.33
CA ALA A 86 0.03 -1.59 -9.18
C ALA A 86 0.17 -2.58 -8.01
N LEU A 87 0.61 -2.07 -6.86
CA LEU A 87 0.79 -2.82 -5.62
C LEU A 87 -0.14 -2.25 -4.55
N ALA A 88 -0.75 -3.13 -3.75
CA ALA A 88 -1.50 -2.75 -2.56
C ALA A 88 -1.18 -3.71 -1.40
N GLN A 89 -1.45 -3.25 -0.18
CA GLN A 89 -1.28 -4.05 1.03
C GLN A 89 -2.64 -4.39 1.63
N ALA A 90 -2.88 -5.68 1.93
CA ALA A 90 -4.09 -6.12 2.65
C ALA A 90 -3.74 -7.20 3.68
N GLY A 91 -4.15 -7.00 4.92
CA GLY A 91 -3.95 -7.93 6.03
C GLY A 91 -5.11 -8.89 6.26
N ASN A 92 -6.32 -8.57 5.78
CA ASN A 92 -7.52 -9.38 5.97
C ASN A 92 -8.46 -9.31 4.75
N PRO A 93 -9.48 -10.19 4.66
CA PRO A 93 -10.41 -10.21 3.54
C PRO A 93 -11.22 -8.92 3.36
N VAL A 94 -11.53 -8.20 4.44
CA VAL A 94 -12.28 -6.92 4.37
C VAL A 94 -11.46 -5.87 3.63
N GLU A 95 -10.17 -5.75 3.95
CA GLU A 95 -9.22 -4.88 3.26
C GLU A 95 -9.03 -5.28 1.79
N ALA A 96 -8.86 -6.56 1.51
CA ALA A 96 -8.70 -7.04 0.14
C ALA A 96 -9.95 -6.75 -0.71
N ASN A 97 -11.14 -6.89 -0.13
CA ASN A 97 -12.41 -6.54 -0.78
C ASN A 97 -12.55 -5.03 -0.97
N ALA A 98 -12.21 -4.21 0.03
CA ALA A 98 -12.23 -2.75 -0.10
C ALA A 98 -11.34 -2.27 -1.25
N ILE A 99 -10.11 -2.79 -1.34
CA ILE A 99 -9.19 -2.54 -2.45
C ILE A 99 -9.83 -3.01 -3.76
N SER A 100 -10.28 -4.26 -3.84
CA SER A 100 -10.91 -4.78 -5.06
C SER A 100 -12.05 -3.86 -5.54
N THR A 101 -12.99 -3.52 -4.66
CA THR A 101 -14.13 -2.64 -4.96
C THR A 101 -13.68 -1.24 -5.41
N ALA A 102 -12.70 -0.63 -4.75
CA ALA A 102 -12.23 0.70 -5.09
C ALA A 102 -11.49 0.75 -6.45
N TYR A 103 -10.78 -0.33 -6.82
CA TYR A 103 -9.97 -0.37 -8.04
C TYR A 103 -10.68 -0.99 -9.25
N TRP A 104 -11.72 -1.82 -9.07
CA TRP A 104 -12.25 -2.65 -10.17
C TRP A 104 -12.76 -1.83 -11.36
N HIS A 105 -13.29 -0.63 -11.12
CA HIS A 105 -13.78 0.26 -12.18
C HIS A 105 -12.65 0.89 -13.02
N TYR A 106 -11.42 0.89 -12.51
CA TYR A 106 -10.29 1.61 -13.12
C TYR A 106 -9.16 0.73 -13.64
N ARG A 107 -9.27 -0.58 -13.44
CA ARG A 107 -8.26 -1.57 -13.79
C ARG A 107 -8.91 -2.73 -14.54
N SER A 108 -8.10 -3.49 -15.28
CA SER A 108 -8.59 -4.63 -16.08
C SER A 108 -7.88 -5.90 -15.65
N ALA A 109 -8.37 -7.07 -16.07
CA ALA A 109 -7.68 -8.34 -15.83
C ALA A 109 -6.25 -8.38 -16.43
N LYS A 110 -5.96 -7.57 -17.46
CA LYS A 110 -4.63 -7.44 -18.07
C LYS A 110 -3.73 -6.41 -17.36
N ASP A 111 -4.26 -5.71 -16.36
CA ASP A 111 -3.58 -4.68 -15.57
C ASP A 111 -4.08 -4.77 -14.11
N PRO A 112 -3.80 -5.89 -13.42
CA PRO A 112 -4.33 -6.12 -12.09
C PRO A 112 -3.60 -5.28 -11.03
N VAL A 113 -4.24 -5.16 -9.86
CA VAL A 113 -3.58 -4.73 -8.63
C VAL A 113 -3.07 -5.99 -7.93
N TYR A 114 -1.76 -6.07 -7.71
CA TYR A 114 -1.17 -7.14 -6.92
C TYR A 114 -1.25 -6.78 -5.44
N ILE A 115 -1.71 -7.73 -4.62
CA ILE A 115 -1.88 -7.55 -3.19
C ILE A 115 -0.86 -8.42 -2.46
N GLY A 116 -0.19 -7.86 -1.45
CA GLY A 116 0.65 -8.59 -0.53
C GLY A 116 0.55 -8.05 0.89
N ALA A 117 1.27 -8.65 1.83
CA ALA A 117 1.36 -8.15 3.19
C ALA A 117 2.74 -8.43 3.78
N ALA A 118 3.47 -7.38 4.18
CA ALA A 118 4.75 -7.57 4.88
C ALA A 118 4.58 -8.37 6.17
N LYS A 119 3.40 -8.26 6.81
CA LYS A 119 3.04 -9.00 8.04
C LYS A 119 3.01 -10.53 7.83
N ALA A 120 3.02 -11.02 6.60
CA ALA A 120 3.20 -12.43 6.30
C ALA A 120 4.61 -12.91 6.69
N ASP A 121 5.62 -12.09 6.41
CA ASP A 121 7.04 -12.41 6.56
C ASP A 121 7.60 -12.00 7.93
N ILE A 122 7.25 -10.80 8.40
CA ILE A 122 7.85 -10.16 9.58
C ILE A 122 6.84 -9.93 10.71
N GLU A 123 5.69 -10.59 10.64
CA GLU A 123 4.63 -10.50 11.63
C GLU A 123 4.06 -9.07 11.79
N HIS A 124 3.18 -8.85 12.77
CA HIS A 124 2.54 -7.55 12.98
C HIS A 124 3.40 -6.66 13.89
N MET A 125 4.12 -5.68 13.32
CA MET A 125 4.97 -4.74 14.07
C MET A 125 4.20 -3.54 14.66
N GLU A 126 2.88 -3.69 14.83
CA GLU A 126 1.97 -2.65 15.32
C GLU A 126 2.12 -1.36 14.51
N GLY A 127 2.34 -0.21 15.16
CA GLY A 127 2.46 1.11 14.51
C GLY A 127 3.62 1.27 13.52
N ARG A 128 4.41 0.23 13.26
CA ARG A 128 5.50 0.21 12.29
C ARG A 128 5.20 -0.65 11.07
N SER A 129 4.09 -1.38 11.09
CA SER A 129 3.76 -2.36 10.05
C SER A 129 3.54 -1.70 8.68
N GLU A 130 3.03 -0.48 8.67
CA GLU A 130 2.70 0.29 7.48
C GLU A 130 3.98 0.80 6.80
N LEU A 131 4.99 1.20 7.58
CA LEU A 131 6.31 1.57 7.05
C LEU A 131 7.01 0.37 6.42
N ALA A 132 6.90 -0.82 7.02
CA ALA A 132 7.45 -2.03 6.41
C ALA A 132 6.80 -2.36 5.07
N GLY A 133 5.48 -2.16 4.96
CA GLY A 133 4.74 -2.29 3.69
C GLY A 133 5.22 -1.30 2.62
N ILE A 134 5.42 -0.03 3.01
CA ILE A 134 5.97 1.00 2.11
C ILE A 134 7.37 0.61 1.63
N ILE A 135 8.25 0.16 2.52
CA ILE A 135 9.61 -0.28 2.17
C ILE A 135 9.56 -1.49 1.22
N LYS A 136 8.71 -2.51 1.49
CA LYS A 136 8.51 -3.64 0.57
C LYS A 136 8.08 -3.16 -0.82
N ALA A 137 7.16 -2.20 -0.90
CA ALA A 137 6.72 -1.63 -2.18
C ALA A 137 7.85 -0.87 -2.91
N LEU A 138 8.68 -0.09 -2.20
CA LEU A 138 9.83 0.62 -2.78
C LEU A 138 10.86 -0.36 -3.38
N LEU A 139 11.14 -1.46 -2.67
CA LEU A 139 12.06 -2.49 -3.16
C LEU A 139 11.54 -3.12 -4.46
N VAL A 140 10.25 -3.47 -4.51
CA VAL A 140 9.62 -4.01 -5.72
C VAL A 140 9.67 -3.02 -6.89
N LEU A 141 9.41 -1.74 -6.65
CA LEU A 141 9.52 -0.68 -7.67
C LEU A 141 10.95 -0.48 -8.17
N GLY A 142 11.94 -0.62 -7.27
CA GLY A 142 13.36 -0.57 -7.58
C GLY A 142 13.88 -1.76 -8.38
N LYS A 143 13.02 -2.73 -8.74
CA LYS A 143 13.35 -4.02 -9.38
C LYS A 143 14.23 -4.93 -8.51
N GLU A 144 14.26 -4.72 -7.20
CA GLU A 144 14.76 -5.75 -6.28
C GLU A 144 13.79 -6.94 -6.31
N PRO A 145 14.27 -8.18 -6.22
CA PRO A 145 13.42 -9.37 -6.39
C PRO A 145 12.24 -9.32 -5.42
N PHE A 146 11.04 -9.57 -5.98
CA PHE A 146 9.80 -9.74 -5.23
C PHE A 146 10.01 -10.84 -4.19
N LEU A 147 10.11 -10.44 -2.92
CA LEU A 147 10.02 -11.39 -1.82
C LEU A 147 8.54 -11.81 -1.73
N PRO A 148 8.22 -13.11 -1.88
CA PRO A 148 6.85 -13.61 -1.91
C PRO A 148 6.02 -13.24 -0.67
#